data_AF-A0A970REN5-F1
#
_entry.id   AF-A0A970REN5-F1
#
_cell.length_a   1.000
_cell.length_b   1.000
_cell.length_c   1.000
_cell.angle_alpha   90.00
_cell.angle_beta   90.00
_cell.angle_gamma   90.00
#
_symmetry.space_group_name_H-M   'P 1'
#
loop_
_entity.id
_entity.type
_entity.pdbx_description
1 polymer ?
#
loop_
_entity_poly.entity_id
_entity_poly.type
_entity_poly.pdbx_seq_one_letter_code
_entity_poly.pdbx_strand_id
1 'polypeptide(L)'
;MKRWTALKIYFISVFLLAGITAASPPAAAAVLTVGPGEMYTVIQDALDAAAPGDTIQVRAGTYVEDIEISTNDLTLVSVDGPGLAVVEGAGGSPDVIGIRTGFGVTIDGFRILPGSAGTFGIHHFGGAPTTPVTITNNTAEDFSSHGFSFFFSNMEGSEFTFSNNTMINCRTGSYMCGFNGCTVRITGNTATDCYTGMECEELDKGLGGDTEITGNTVTRAASLGPGDAGIDIRCPEDTTRISGNKVKGPFQYGIYIEYLGSFGRTPAIVFVESNAIAGTGYGIYFNYLLYSMPAEVTVRCNEVKNVDYGIYVASMSTGLISHADTHVLFSGNSILNAALYGFYNNTGELLDGKENWWGDAGGPFDDKSLPGTPDYNNPSGTGSRVSGFVDYDPWLNEPAGAEKPALLSPSDGSAGVSLTPNLISGPFVSLLPGVTHKASHWQLGTAADFTSWLMIDEESLSDLTAKTVAASLANGTVYYWRVRYRDSNDVLSEWSDTWSFITGGSSGGGGGCEAGGFGPAMLLLLVPLCLMMKNRK
;
A
#
# COMPACT_ATOMS: atom_id res chain seq x y z
N MET A 1 -69.33 4.21 -78.54
CA MET A 1 -68.26 5.05 -77.94
C MET A 1 -67.49 4.20 -76.94
N LYS A 2 -66.17 4.38 -76.89
CA LYS A 2 -65.18 3.43 -76.34
C LYS A 2 -65.30 3.23 -74.82
N ARG A 3 -65.08 1.96 -74.43
CA ARG A 3 -64.90 1.41 -73.07
C ARG A 3 -63.66 1.99 -72.38
N TRP A 4 -63.73 2.20 -71.07
CA TRP A 4 -62.58 2.08 -70.15
C TRP A 4 -63.02 1.39 -68.87
N THR A 5 -62.45 0.22 -68.63
CA THR A 5 -62.60 -0.65 -67.45
C THR A 5 -61.55 -0.30 -66.39
N ALA A 6 -61.94 -0.41 -65.13
CA ALA A 6 -61.17 -0.06 -63.93
C ALA A 6 -59.85 -0.83 -63.78
N LEU A 7 -58.81 -0.10 -63.37
CA LEU A 7 -57.48 -0.60 -63.01
C LEU A 7 -57.50 -1.09 -61.55
N LYS A 8 -57.30 -2.39 -61.33
CA LYS A 8 -57.05 -2.98 -60.00
C LYS A 8 -55.54 -3.06 -59.78
N ILE A 9 -55.04 -2.34 -58.78
CA ILE A 9 -53.65 -2.42 -58.32
C ILE A 9 -53.58 -3.55 -57.28
N TYR A 10 -52.71 -4.54 -57.51
CA TYR A 10 -52.43 -5.64 -56.60
C TYR A 10 -51.40 -5.21 -55.56
N PHE A 11 -51.75 -5.27 -54.27
CA PHE A 11 -50.79 -5.26 -53.17
C PHE A 11 -50.21 -6.68 -53.04
N ILE A 12 -48.91 -6.83 -53.31
CA ILE A 12 -48.16 -8.05 -53.05
C ILE A 12 -47.67 -7.99 -51.59
N SER A 13 -48.28 -8.77 -50.73
CA SER A 13 -47.85 -8.97 -49.34
C SER A 13 -46.65 -9.93 -49.31
N VAL A 14 -45.45 -9.37 -49.23
CA VAL A 14 -44.23 -10.13 -48.92
C VAL A 14 -44.24 -10.43 -47.43
N PHE A 15 -44.44 -11.70 -47.05
CA PHE A 15 -44.17 -12.17 -45.69
C PHE A 15 -42.66 -12.17 -45.48
N LEU A 16 -42.14 -11.12 -44.82
CA LEU A 16 -40.79 -11.13 -44.26
C LEU A 16 -40.83 -12.09 -43.06
N LEU A 17 -40.27 -13.29 -43.22
CA LEU A 17 -39.99 -14.19 -42.11
C LEU A 17 -38.83 -13.57 -41.30
N ALA A 18 -39.15 -12.67 -40.37
CA ALA A 18 -38.19 -12.20 -39.38
C ALA A 18 -37.84 -13.42 -38.51
N GLY A 19 -36.69 -14.02 -38.77
CA GLY A 19 -36.08 -14.98 -37.87
C GLY A 19 -35.81 -14.26 -36.55
N ILE A 20 -36.72 -14.42 -35.59
CA ILE A 20 -36.43 -14.15 -34.20
C ILE A 20 -35.41 -15.22 -33.81
N THR A 21 -34.13 -14.90 -33.95
CA THR A 21 -33.10 -15.60 -33.18
C THR A 21 -33.41 -15.24 -31.74
N ALA A 22 -34.07 -16.14 -31.02
CA ALA A 22 -34.04 -16.12 -29.58
C ALA A 22 -32.56 -16.13 -29.21
N ALA A 23 -32.03 -14.99 -28.78
CA ALA A 23 -30.74 -14.95 -28.13
C ALA A 23 -30.90 -15.88 -26.93
N SER A 24 -30.22 -17.02 -26.97
CA SER A 24 -30.09 -17.89 -25.81
C SER A 24 -29.72 -16.98 -24.63
N PRO A 25 -30.39 -17.10 -23.46
CA PRO A 25 -29.91 -16.39 -22.28
C PRO A 25 -28.41 -16.74 -22.14
N PRO A 26 -27.54 -15.77 -21.78
CA PRO A 26 -26.14 -16.10 -21.55
C PRO A 26 -26.09 -17.29 -20.62
N ALA A 27 -25.41 -18.36 -21.06
CA ALA A 27 -25.25 -19.56 -20.24
C ALA A 27 -24.68 -19.11 -18.90
N ALA A 28 -25.30 -19.50 -17.79
CA ALA A 28 -24.76 -19.21 -16.48
C ALA A 28 -23.40 -19.89 -16.36
N ALA A 29 -22.41 -19.17 -15.83
CA ALA A 29 -21.08 -19.71 -15.51
C ALA A 29 -21.22 -21.05 -14.78
N ALA A 30 -20.61 -22.10 -15.34
CA ALA A 30 -20.62 -23.43 -14.78
C ALA A 30 -19.58 -23.58 -13.67
N VAL A 31 -19.83 -24.52 -12.77
CA VAL A 31 -18.85 -24.96 -11.76
C VAL A 31 -18.41 -26.37 -12.12
N LEU A 32 -17.13 -26.54 -12.43
CA LEU A 32 -16.49 -27.81 -12.75
C LEU A 32 -15.63 -28.22 -11.55
N THR A 33 -15.87 -29.39 -10.99
CA THR A 33 -15.21 -29.87 -9.77
C THR A 33 -14.13 -30.89 -10.10
N VAL A 34 -12.94 -30.74 -9.51
CA VAL A 34 -11.78 -31.61 -9.71
C VAL A 34 -11.36 -32.25 -8.39
N GLY A 35 -11.16 -33.57 -8.39
CA GLY A 35 -10.67 -34.32 -7.24
C GLY A 35 -11.20 -35.76 -7.19
N PRO A 36 -10.80 -36.55 -6.17
CA PRO A 36 -11.26 -37.92 -6.01
C PRO A 36 -12.80 -38.00 -5.86
N GLY A 37 -13.47 -38.59 -6.86
CA GLY A 37 -14.94 -38.74 -6.86
C GLY A 37 -15.71 -37.51 -7.33
N GLU A 38 -15.02 -36.47 -7.81
CA GLU A 38 -15.61 -35.28 -8.42
C GLU A 38 -15.85 -35.49 -9.94
N MET A 39 -16.43 -34.49 -10.62
CA MET A 39 -16.70 -34.51 -12.06
C MET A 39 -15.46 -34.84 -12.91
N TYR A 40 -14.30 -34.29 -12.52
CA TYR A 40 -13.00 -34.55 -13.12
C TYR A 40 -12.00 -35.02 -12.06
N THR A 41 -11.00 -35.79 -12.47
CA THR A 41 -9.88 -36.20 -11.60
C THR A 41 -8.56 -35.53 -11.98
N VAL A 42 -8.53 -34.84 -13.12
CA VAL A 42 -7.38 -34.17 -13.73
C VAL A 42 -7.77 -32.71 -13.91
N ILE A 43 -6.92 -31.77 -13.54
CA ILE A 43 -7.22 -30.34 -13.62
C ILE A 43 -7.34 -29.92 -15.09
N GLN A 44 -6.42 -30.38 -15.95
CA GLN A 44 -6.43 -30.03 -17.37
C GLN A 44 -7.73 -30.45 -18.07
N ASP A 45 -8.28 -31.64 -17.76
CA ASP A 45 -9.54 -32.10 -18.38
C ASP A 45 -10.72 -31.17 -18.05
N ALA A 46 -10.74 -30.58 -16.85
CA ALA A 46 -11.76 -29.60 -16.47
C ALA A 46 -11.55 -28.26 -17.19
N LEU A 47 -10.30 -27.81 -17.32
CA LEU A 47 -9.95 -26.59 -18.06
C LEU A 47 -10.30 -26.71 -19.55
N ASP A 48 -10.03 -27.86 -20.16
CA ASP A 48 -10.32 -28.14 -21.57
C ASP A 48 -11.83 -28.16 -21.86
N ALA A 49 -12.65 -28.48 -20.86
CA ALA A 49 -14.11 -28.47 -20.95
C ALA A 49 -14.75 -27.12 -20.61
N ALA A 50 -13.99 -26.18 -20.05
CA ALA A 50 -14.50 -24.93 -19.51
C ALA A 50 -14.78 -23.88 -20.59
N ALA A 51 -15.83 -23.09 -20.37
CA ALA A 51 -16.15 -21.90 -21.14
C ALA A 51 -15.78 -20.62 -20.36
N PRO A 52 -15.60 -19.46 -21.04
CA PRO A 52 -15.39 -18.19 -20.36
C PRO A 52 -16.47 -17.90 -19.31
N GLY A 53 -16.04 -17.48 -18.13
CA GLY A 53 -16.86 -17.26 -16.93
C GLY A 53 -16.90 -18.44 -15.96
N ASP A 54 -16.51 -19.66 -16.39
CA ASP A 54 -16.61 -20.86 -15.56
C ASP A 54 -15.63 -20.85 -14.37
N THR A 55 -15.99 -21.61 -13.33
CA THR A 55 -15.17 -21.83 -12.14
C THR A 55 -14.75 -23.29 -12.03
N ILE A 56 -13.44 -23.53 -11.95
CA ILE A 56 -12.82 -24.82 -11.67
C ILE A 56 -12.52 -24.91 -10.17
N GLN A 57 -13.26 -25.75 -9.45
CA GLN A 57 -13.08 -25.98 -8.02
C GLN A 57 -12.24 -27.24 -7.81
N VAL A 58 -11.02 -27.07 -7.31
CA VAL A 58 -10.08 -28.16 -7.08
C VAL A 58 -10.07 -28.53 -5.59
N ARG A 59 -10.41 -29.79 -5.30
CA ARG A 59 -10.32 -30.37 -3.96
C ARG A 59 -8.88 -30.60 -3.54
N ALA A 60 -8.67 -30.69 -2.23
CA ALA A 60 -7.38 -31.05 -1.66
C ALA A 60 -6.81 -32.33 -2.28
N GLY A 61 -5.53 -32.32 -2.62
CA GLY A 61 -4.86 -33.40 -3.32
C GLY A 61 -3.57 -32.95 -3.98
N THR A 62 -2.79 -33.90 -4.49
CA THR A 62 -1.59 -33.63 -5.30
C THR A 62 -1.86 -34.02 -6.75
N TYR A 63 -1.66 -33.07 -7.64
CA TYR A 63 -1.90 -33.19 -9.07
C TYR A 63 -0.54 -33.01 -9.76
N VAL A 64 -0.05 -34.08 -10.40
CA VAL A 64 1.23 -34.05 -11.15
C VAL A 64 0.91 -33.71 -12.60
N GLU A 65 0.91 -32.43 -12.92
CA GLU A 65 0.42 -31.88 -14.19
C GLU A 65 1.26 -30.65 -14.57
N ASP A 66 1.44 -30.42 -15.87
CA ASP A 66 1.85 -29.12 -16.40
C ASP A 66 0.58 -28.48 -17.00
N ILE A 67 0.04 -27.47 -16.33
CA ILE A 67 -1.27 -26.89 -16.62
C ILE A 67 -1.17 -25.79 -17.67
N GLU A 68 -2.07 -25.83 -18.65
CA GLU A 68 -2.24 -24.77 -19.63
C GLU A 68 -3.67 -24.21 -19.58
N ILE A 69 -3.79 -22.93 -19.23
CA ILE A 69 -5.06 -22.19 -19.29
C ILE A 69 -5.19 -21.57 -20.68
N SER A 70 -6.07 -22.17 -21.48
CA SER A 70 -6.34 -21.79 -22.88
C SER A 70 -7.69 -21.08 -23.10
N THR A 71 -8.43 -20.81 -22.02
CA THR A 71 -9.72 -20.11 -22.03
C THR A 71 -9.65 -18.85 -21.16
N ASN A 72 -10.10 -17.72 -21.73
CA ASN A 72 -10.16 -16.43 -21.03
C ASN A 72 -11.28 -16.39 -19.98
N ASP A 73 -11.15 -15.52 -18.99
CA ASP A 73 -12.18 -15.22 -17.99
C ASP A 73 -12.57 -16.43 -17.13
N LEU A 74 -11.57 -17.21 -16.70
CA LEU A 74 -11.78 -18.38 -15.84
C LEU A 74 -11.38 -18.12 -14.39
N THR A 75 -12.04 -18.82 -13.47
CA THR A 75 -11.61 -18.93 -12.07
C THR A 75 -11.12 -20.34 -11.78
N LEU A 76 -9.86 -20.49 -11.35
CA LEU A 76 -9.28 -21.73 -10.85
C LEU A 76 -9.02 -21.58 -9.35
N VAL A 77 -9.65 -22.41 -8.51
CA VAL A 77 -9.64 -22.21 -7.05
C VAL A 77 -9.46 -23.52 -6.28
N SER A 78 -8.59 -23.50 -5.27
CA SER A 78 -8.51 -24.56 -4.25
C SER A 78 -9.57 -24.33 -3.17
N VAL A 79 -10.60 -25.18 -3.13
CA VAL A 79 -11.81 -24.91 -2.32
C VAL A 79 -11.76 -25.43 -0.89
N ASP A 80 -10.85 -26.34 -0.57
CA ASP A 80 -10.75 -26.90 0.78
C ASP A 80 -9.80 -26.11 1.68
N GLY A 81 -9.07 -25.14 1.11
CA GLY A 81 -8.22 -24.18 1.81
C GLY A 81 -6.89 -23.91 1.08
N PRO A 82 -6.27 -22.73 1.28
CA PRO A 82 -5.00 -22.38 0.63
C PRO A 82 -3.89 -23.41 0.85
N GLY A 83 -3.23 -23.80 -0.24
CA GLY A 83 -2.13 -24.75 -0.29
C GLY A 83 -2.51 -26.23 -0.20
N LEU A 84 -3.80 -26.56 -0.08
CA LEU A 84 -4.25 -27.96 0.04
C LEU A 84 -4.43 -28.67 -1.31
N ALA A 85 -4.72 -27.94 -2.39
CA ALA A 85 -4.51 -28.43 -3.74
C ALA A 85 -3.06 -28.11 -4.16
N VAL A 86 -2.25 -29.16 -4.30
CA VAL A 86 -0.84 -29.08 -4.71
C VAL A 86 -0.73 -29.41 -6.18
N VAL A 87 -0.18 -28.51 -6.98
CA VAL A 87 0.20 -28.77 -8.38
C VAL A 87 1.71 -28.96 -8.43
N GLU A 88 2.15 -30.17 -8.77
CA GLU A 88 3.55 -30.51 -8.98
C GLU A 88 3.79 -30.64 -10.48
N GLY A 89 4.75 -29.89 -11.03
CA GLY A 89 5.04 -29.94 -12.46
C GLY A 89 5.34 -31.37 -12.93
N ALA A 90 4.72 -31.79 -14.03
CA ALA A 90 4.97 -33.09 -14.64
C ALA A 90 6.33 -33.15 -15.34
N GLY A 91 6.95 -31.99 -15.62
CA GLY A 91 8.30 -31.87 -16.15
C GLY A 91 8.40 -31.90 -17.67
N GLY A 92 7.27 -31.74 -18.37
CA GLY A 92 7.18 -31.52 -19.81
C GLY A 92 7.21 -30.03 -20.23
N SER A 93 6.93 -29.11 -19.30
CA SER A 93 6.92 -27.65 -19.53
C SER A 93 7.87 -26.89 -18.59
N PRO A 94 8.43 -25.73 -19.01
CA PRO A 94 9.10 -24.81 -18.09
C PRO A 94 8.16 -24.14 -17.07
N ASP A 95 6.86 -24.07 -17.35
CA ASP A 95 5.83 -23.51 -16.48
C ASP A 95 4.94 -24.61 -15.90
N VAL A 96 4.64 -24.53 -14.61
CA VAL A 96 3.71 -25.47 -13.96
C VAL A 96 2.26 -25.06 -14.21
N ILE A 97 1.98 -23.75 -14.20
CA ILE A 97 0.70 -23.18 -14.64
C ILE A 97 0.98 -22.07 -15.65
N GLY A 98 0.78 -22.36 -16.93
CA GLY A 98 0.89 -21.42 -18.05
C GLY A 98 -0.45 -20.78 -18.39
N ILE A 99 -0.50 -19.45 -18.50
CA ILE A 99 -1.67 -18.67 -18.92
C ILE A 99 -1.38 -18.05 -20.28
N ARG A 100 -2.16 -18.43 -21.30
CA ARG A 100 -1.99 -17.94 -22.67
C ARG A 100 -2.17 -16.42 -22.77
N THR A 101 -1.56 -15.85 -23.81
CA THR A 101 -1.49 -14.40 -24.05
C THR A 101 -2.87 -13.74 -24.09
N GLY A 102 -3.01 -12.62 -23.39
CA GLY A 102 -4.20 -11.77 -23.40
C GLY A 102 -5.38 -12.27 -22.55
N PHE A 103 -5.18 -13.23 -21.64
CA PHE A 103 -6.25 -13.79 -20.82
C PHE A 103 -6.29 -13.21 -19.41
N GLY A 104 -7.43 -12.67 -19.00
CA GLY A 104 -7.73 -12.43 -17.58
C GLY A 104 -8.18 -13.73 -16.92
N VAL A 105 -7.67 -14.00 -15.73
CA VAL A 105 -7.94 -15.21 -14.95
C VAL A 105 -7.94 -14.90 -13.46
N THR A 106 -8.65 -15.70 -12.68
CA THR A 106 -8.48 -15.78 -11.23
C THR A 106 -7.83 -17.11 -10.85
N ILE A 107 -6.72 -17.08 -10.11
CA ILE A 107 -6.09 -18.27 -9.53
C ILE A 107 -5.96 -18.09 -8.02
N ASP A 108 -6.61 -18.96 -7.25
CA ASP A 108 -6.74 -18.82 -5.80
C ASP A 108 -6.35 -20.11 -5.04
N GLY A 109 -5.37 -20.01 -4.15
CA GLY A 109 -5.18 -20.98 -3.08
C GLY A 109 -4.34 -22.22 -3.40
N PHE A 110 -3.53 -22.23 -4.46
CA PHE A 110 -2.72 -23.41 -4.82
C PHE A 110 -1.34 -23.40 -4.17
N ARG A 111 -0.80 -24.59 -3.87
CA ARG A 111 0.64 -24.78 -3.63
C ARG A 111 1.27 -25.37 -4.89
N ILE A 112 2.38 -24.79 -5.35
CA ILE A 112 2.94 -25.04 -6.67
C ILE A 112 4.40 -25.44 -6.51
N LEU A 113 4.77 -26.60 -7.06
CA LEU A 113 6.11 -27.19 -6.96
C LEU A 113 6.68 -27.48 -8.36
N PRO A 114 7.99 -27.29 -8.58
CA PRO A 114 8.60 -27.53 -9.88
C PRO A 114 8.66 -29.03 -10.22
N GLY A 115 8.37 -29.35 -11.48
CA GLY A 115 8.79 -30.61 -12.10
C GLY A 115 10.24 -30.57 -12.56
N SER A 116 10.73 -31.63 -13.21
CA SER A 116 12.12 -31.70 -13.70
C SER A 116 12.51 -30.61 -14.70
N ALA A 117 11.54 -30.08 -15.45
CA ALA A 117 11.73 -28.95 -16.37
C ALA A 117 11.19 -27.62 -15.80
N GLY A 118 10.50 -27.65 -14.66
CA GLY A 118 9.80 -26.51 -14.08
C GLY A 118 10.77 -25.43 -13.62
N THR A 119 10.68 -24.26 -14.25
CA THR A 119 11.46 -23.07 -13.90
C THR A 119 10.57 -21.90 -13.48
N PHE A 120 9.29 -21.91 -13.88
CA PHE A 120 8.26 -20.95 -13.51
C PHE A 120 7.10 -21.64 -12.78
N GLY A 121 6.59 -21.03 -11.71
CA GLY A 121 5.38 -21.49 -11.03
C GLY A 121 4.13 -21.14 -11.82
N ILE A 122 3.65 -19.90 -11.69
CA ILE A 122 2.62 -19.34 -12.57
C ILE A 122 3.27 -18.39 -13.57
N HIS A 123 3.03 -18.63 -14.85
CA HIS A 123 3.58 -17.82 -15.93
C HIS A 123 2.47 -17.34 -16.88
N HIS A 124 2.31 -16.04 -16.99
CA HIS A 124 1.43 -15.42 -17.96
C HIS A 124 2.22 -14.94 -19.17
N PHE A 125 1.90 -15.47 -20.37
CA PHE A 125 2.58 -15.19 -21.64
C PHE A 125 2.26 -13.79 -22.22
N GLY A 126 1.97 -12.81 -21.36
CA GLY A 126 1.77 -11.41 -21.73
C GLY A 126 0.51 -11.08 -22.52
N GLY A 127 0.62 -10.07 -23.39
CA GLY A 127 -0.52 -9.49 -24.11
C GLY A 127 -1.21 -8.39 -23.30
N ALA A 128 -2.42 -8.00 -23.74
CA ALA A 128 -3.23 -6.98 -23.08
C ALA A 128 -4.57 -7.59 -22.66
N PRO A 129 -4.63 -8.28 -21.50
CA PRO A 129 -5.88 -8.81 -20.97
C PRO A 129 -6.93 -7.72 -20.83
N THR A 130 -8.14 -7.99 -21.34
CA THR A 130 -9.30 -7.08 -21.24
C THR A 130 -10.22 -7.43 -20.08
N THR A 131 -10.01 -8.59 -19.44
CA THR A 131 -10.61 -9.00 -18.18
C THR A 131 -9.57 -8.94 -17.06
N PRO A 132 -9.98 -8.81 -15.78
CA PRO A 132 -9.04 -8.73 -14.66
C PRO A 132 -8.14 -9.97 -14.53
N VAL A 133 -6.93 -9.76 -14.01
CA VAL A 133 -6.02 -10.84 -13.59
C VAL A 133 -5.92 -10.80 -12.07
N THR A 134 -6.35 -11.86 -11.40
CA THR A 134 -6.32 -11.99 -9.93
C THR A 134 -5.57 -13.24 -9.53
N ILE A 135 -4.48 -13.07 -8.80
CA ILE A 135 -3.64 -14.18 -8.31
C ILE A 135 -3.56 -14.02 -6.81
N THR A 136 -4.16 -14.92 -6.06
CA THR A 136 -4.29 -14.77 -4.61
C THR A 136 -4.07 -16.05 -3.82
N ASN A 137 -3.53 -15.93 -2.61
CA ASN A 137 -3.34 -17.04 -1.67
C ASN A 137 -2.54 -18.24 -2.22
N ASN A 138 -1.75 -18.04 -3.28
CA ASN A 138 -0.95 -19.12 -3.88
C ASN A 138 0.44 -19.18 -3.24
N THR A 139 1.02 -20.36 -3.16
CA THR A 139 2.39 -20.60 -2.70
C THR A 139 3.22 -21.23 -3.81
N ALA A 140 4.31 -20.58 -4.22
CA ALA A 140 5.27 -21.12 -5.18
C ALA A 140 6.63 -21.37 -4.48
N GLU A 141 7.18 -22.57 -4.62
CA GLU A 141 8.38 -23.01 -3.88
C GLU A 141 9.46 -23.53 -4.84
N ASP A 142 10.72 -23.19 -4.59
CA ASP A 142 11.91 -23.79 -5.22
C ASP A 142 12.06 -23.57 -6.75
N PHE A 143 11.44 -22.53 -7.32
CA PHE A 143 11.56 -22.23 -8.74
C PHE A 143 12.91 -21.58 -9.11
N SER A 144 13.62 -22.21 -10.05
CA SER A 144 14.95 -21.75 -10.49
C SER A 144 14.94 -20.45 -11.30
N SER A 145 13.77 -20.00 -11.79
CA SER A 145 13.58 -18.71 -12.47
C SER A 145 12.63 -17.81 -11.67
N HIS A 146 11.32 -18.03 -11.73
CA HIS A 146 10.34 -17.17 -11.07
C HIS A 146 9.25 -17.99 -10.37
N GLY A 147 8.85 -17.60 -9.16
CA GLY A 147 7.63 -18.15 -8.56
C GLY A 147 6.39 -17.73 -9.37
N PHE A 148 6.29 -16.43 -9.67
CA PHE A 148 5.22 -15.85 -10.47
C PHE A 148 5.77 -14.89 -11.51
N SER A 149 5.25 -14.92 -12.73
CA SER A 149 5.79 -14.12 -13.83
C SER A 149 4.71 -13.63 -14.79
N PHE A 150 4.63 -12.31 -14.99
CA PHE A 150 3.62 -11.65 -15.81
C PHE A 150 4.28 -10.60 -16.71
N PHE A 151 4.24 -10.82 -18.03
CA PHE A 151 4.89 -9.96 -19.03
C PHE A 151 3.88 -9.23 -19.91
N PHE A 152 3.04 -8.38 -19.34
CA PHE A 152 1.99 -7.73 -20.11
C PHE A 152 2.59 -6.83 -21.21
N SER A 153 1.93 -6.82 -22.35
CA SER A 153 2.31 -6.02 -23.51
C SER A 153 1.39 -4.80 -23.57
N ASN A 154 1.39 -3.99 -22.50
CA ASN A 154 0.49 -2.85 -22.31
C ASN A 154 -0.94 -3.28 -21.95
N MET A 155 -1.13 -3.92 -20.79
CA MET A 155 -2.46 -4.16 -20.23
C MET A 155 -3.15 -2.80 -20.03
N GLU A 156 -4.32 -2.60 -20.64
CA GLU A 156 -5.00 -1.31 -20.64
C GLU A 156 -6.29 -1.32 -19.82
N GLY A 157 -6.45 -0.36 -18.90
CA GLY A 157 -7.73 -0.06 -18.26
C GLY A 157 -8.32 -1.16 -17.36
N SER A 158 -7.59 -2.26 -17.16
CA SER A 158 -8.04 -3.44 -16.42
C SER A 158 -7.44 -3.45 -15.00
N GLU A 159 -7.87 -4.40 -14.18
CA GLU A 159 -7.37 -4.59 -12.82
C GLU A 159 -6.38 -5.76 -12.75
N PHE A 160 -5.26 -5.53 -12.09
CA PHE A 160 -4.31 -6.57 -11.73
C PHE A 160 -4.22 -6.66 -10.21
N THR A 161 -4.57 -7.82 -9.65
CA THR A 161 -4.46 -8.10 -8.23
C THR A 161 -3.51 -9.27 -8.00
N PHE A 162 -2.47 -9.01 -7.20
CA PHE A 162 -1.55 -10.01 -6.68
C PHE A 162 -1.51 -9.89 -5.16
N SER A 163 -2.28 -10.72 -4.47
CA SER A 163 -2.50 -10.58 -3.02
C SER A 163 -2.25 -11.85 -2.22
N ASN A 164 -1.64 -11.72 -1.04
CA ASN A 164 -1.45 -12.82 -0.09
C ASN A 164 -0.76 -14.06 -0.68
N ASN A 165 0.03 -13.90 -1.74
CA ASN A 165 0.82 -14.98 -2.32
C ASN A 165 2.13 -15.17 -1.54
N THR A 166 2.64 -16.39 -1.53
CA THR A 166 3.87 -16.78 -0.87
C THR A 166 4.88 -17.30 -1.90
N MET A 167 6.09 -16.78 -1.87
CA MET A 167 7.20 -17.20 -2.75
C MET A 167 8.35 -17.67 -1.86
N ILE A 168 8.81 -18.90 -2.05
CA ILE A 168 9.84 -19.51 -1.20
C ILE A 168 10.98 -20.00 -2.07
N ASN A 169 12.22 -19.59 -1.75
CA ASN A 169 13.44 -20.11 -2.37
C ASN A 169 13.44 -20.08 -3.91
N CYS A 170 12.76 -19.09 -4.49
CA CYS A 170 12.77 -18.86 -5.94
C CYS A 170 13.94 -17.95 -6.32
N ARG A 171 14.48 -18.03 -7.56
CA ARG A 171 15.48 -17.04 -8.00
C ARG A 171 14.88 -15.62 -7.94
N THR A 172 13.74 -15.40 -8.57
CA THR A 172 12.91 -14.21 -8.37
C THR A 172 11.56 -14.64 -7.79
N GLY A 173 11.07 -14.00 -6.74
CA GLY A 173 9.76 -14.34 -6.17
C GLY A 173 8.63 -14.05 -7.16
N SER A 174 8.49 -12.78 -7.53
CA SER A 174 7.55 -12.35 -8.57
C SER A 174 8.18 -11.35 -9.53
N TYR A 175 7.76 -11.42 -10.80
CA TYR A 175 8.07 -10.42 -11.83
C TYR A 175 6.78 -10.00 -12.53
N MET A 176 6.51 -8.69 -12.58
CA MET A 176 5.31 -8.12 -13.19
C MET A 176 5.68 -6.90 -14.00
N CYS A 177 5.29 -6.86 -15.28
CA CYS A 177 5.51 -5.65 -16.08
C CYS A 177 4.40 -5.35 -17.09
N GLY A 178 4.39 -4.11 -17.56
CA GLY A 178 3.69 -3.70 -18.77
C GLY A 178 2.25 -3.25 -18.56
N PHE A 179 2.02 -2.43 -17.55
CA PHE A 179 0.72 -1.83 -17.22
C PHE A 179 0.55 -0.47 -17.91
N ASN A 180 -0.68 -0.11 -18.24
CA ASN A 180 -1.00 1.20 -18.81
C ASN A 180 -2.46 1.59 -18.51
N GLY A 181 -2.67 2.54 -17.62
CA GLY A 181 -4.00 2.93 -17.17
C GLY A 181 -4.68 1.85 -16.32
N CYS A 182 -3.91 0.95 -15.70
CA CYS A 182 -4.43 -0.11 -14.85
C CYS A 182 -4.60 0.35 -13.40
N THR A 183 -5.45 -0.37 -12.66
CA THR A 183 -5.36 -0.42 -11.21
C THR A 183 -4.55 -1.65 -10.81
N VAL A 184 -3.40 -1.45 -10.17
CA VAL A 184 -2.44 -2.50 -9.81
C VAL A 184 -2.36 -2.62 -8.30
N ARG A 185 -2.70 -3.80 -7.76
CA ARG A 185 -2.69 -4.10 -6.32
C ARG A 185 -1.77 -5.26 -6.00
N ILE A 186 -0.63 -4.96 -5.39
CA ILE A 186 0.37 -5.92 -4.94
C ILE A 186 0.40 -5.87 -3.41
N THR A 187 -0.40 -6.71 -2.76
CA THR A 187 -0.73 -6.53 -1.34
C THR A 187 -0.54 -7.78 -0.47
N GLY A 188 0.07 -7.63 0.71
CA GLY A 188 0.16 -8.71 1.71
C GLY A 188 0.94 -9.95 1.27
N ASN A 189 1.74 -9.87 0.20
CA ASN A 189 2.52 -11.01 -0.30
C ASN A 189 3.76 -11.25 0.57
N THR A 190 4.24 -12.49 0.59
CA THR A 190 5.42 -12.90 1.36
C THR A 190 6.46 -13.56 0.46
N ALA A 191 7.64 -12.96 0.31
CA ALA A 191 8.80 -13.58 -0.35
C ALA A 191 9.83 -13.98 0.71
N THR A 192 10.23 -15.25 0.72
CA THR A 192 11.20 -15.80 1.67
C THR A 192 12.34 -16.48 0.91
N ASP A 193 13.56 -16.07 1.21
CA ASP A 193 14.80 -16.65 0.69
C ASP A 193 14.96 -16.59 -0.85
N CYS A 194 14.15 -15.76 -1.52
CA CYS A 194 14.35 -15.45 -2.92
C CYS A 194 15.62 -14.62 -3.13
N TYR A 195 16.29 -14.78 -4.28
CA TYR A 195 17.46 -13.95 -4.60
C TYR A 195 17.06 -12.50 -4.91
N THR A 196 15.99 -12.33 -5.70
CA THR A 196 15.21 -11.10 -5.83
C THR A 196 13.82 -11.35 -5.26
N GLY A 197 13.32 -10.50 -4.36
CA GLY A 197 12.02 -10.70 -3.71
C GLY A 197 10.86 -10.50 -4.68
N MET A 198 10.55 -9.25 -5.01
CA MET A 198 9.50 -8.89 -5.96
C MET A 198 9.98 -7.77 -6.88
N GLU A 199 9.68 -7.89 -8.16
CA GLU A 199 10.03 -6.91 -9.19
C GLU A 199 8.75 -6.47 -9.92
N CYS A 200 8.58 -5.15 -10.02
CA CYS A 200 7.48 -4.54 -10.76
C CYS A 200 8.00 -3.42 -11.67
N GLU A 201 7.71 -3.52 -12.96
CA GLU A 201 8.23 -2.59 -13.97
C GLU A 201 7.10 -2.02 -14.84
N GLU A 202 7.32 -0.82 -15.38
CA GLU A 202 6.42 -0.19 -16.35
C GLU A 202 4.97 -0.11 -15.81
N LEU A 203 4.80 0.61 -14.70
CA LEU A 203 3.54 0.71 -13.96
C LEU A 203 2.45 1.55 -14.67
N ASP A 204 2.85 2.49 -15.52
CA ASP A 204 1.98 3.17 -16.46
C ASP A 204 2.77 3.61 -17.70
N LYS A 205 2.10 3.72 -18.86
CA LYS A 205 2.70 4.20 -20.13
C LYS A 205 1.94 5.38 -20.74
N GLY A 206 1.31 6.20 -19.89
CA GLY A 206 0.70 7.48 -20.24
C GLY A 206 -0.82 7.53 -20.15
N LEU A 207 -1.50 6.42 -19.85
CA LEU A 207 -2.96 6.39 -19.75
C LEU A 207 -3.50 6.72 -18.37
N GLY A 208 -2.66 6.85 -17.33
CA GLY A 208 -3.11 7.23 -16.00
C GLY A 208 -3.52 6.02 -15.17
N GLY A 209 -2.66 5.53 -14.29
CA GLY A 209 -2.92 4.39 -13.41
C GLY A 209 -2.91 4.71 -11.91
N ASP A 210 -3.27 3.71 -11.10
CA ASP A 210 -3.07 3.70 -9.65
C ASP A 210 -2.40 2.39 -9.26
N THR A 211 -1.24 2.49 -8.59
CA THR A 211 -0.46 1.34 -8.16
C THR A 211 -0.29 1.35 -6.65
N GLU A 212 -0.65 0.24 -6.01
CA GLU A 212 -0.47 0.01 -4.58
C GLU A 212 0.42 -1.22 -4.36
N ILE A 213 1.63 -1.00 -3.85
CA ILE A 213 2.55 -2.04 -3.39
C ILE A 213 2.60 -1.95 -1.88
N THR A 214 1.73 -2.68 -1.19
CA THR A 214 1.50 -2.45 0.24
C THR A 214 1.49 -3.68 1.13
N GLY A 215 2.07 -3.55 2.32
CA GLY A 215 1.99 -4.58 3.36
C GLY A 215 2.71 -5.88 3.02
N ASN A 216 3.58 -5.89 2.01
CA ASN A 216 4.31 -7.08 1.60
C ASN A 216 5.50 -7.33 2.53
N THR A 217 5.87 -8.60 2.72
CA THR A 217 7.00 -9.02 3.55
C THR A 217 8.03 -9.77 2.72
N VAL A 218 9.25 -9.25 2.64
CA VAL A 218 10.37 -9.87 1.93
C VAL A 218 11.50 -10.14 2.90
N THR A 219 11.91 -11.40 3.02
CA THR A 219 12.97 -11.81 3.95
C THR A 219 13.98 -12.73 3.28
N ARG A 220 15.24 -12.64 3.72
CA ARG A 220 16.31 -13.54 3.28
C ARG A 220 17.20 -13.93 4.45
N ALA A 221 17.53 -15.22 4.55
CA ALA A 221 18.41 -15.74 5.56
C ALA A 221 19.87 -15.30 5.32
N ALA A 222 20.55 -14.90 6.39
CA ALA A 222 21.96 -14.48 6.33
C ALA A 222 22.90 -15.55 5.75
N SER A 223 22.57 -16.83 5.91
CA SER A 223 23.34 -17.97 5.38
C SER A 223 23.39 -18.03 3.85
N LEU A 224 22.50 -17.33 3.15
CA LEU A 224 22.41 -17.34 1.69
C LEU A 224 23.20 -16.21 1.02
N GLY A 225 23.87 -15.36 1.81
CA GLY A 225 24.55 -14.17 1.30
C GLY A 225 23.57 -13.13 0.72
N PRO A 226 24.09 -11.98 0.23
CA PRO A 226 23.25 -10.91 -0.29
C PRO A 226 22.47 -11.35 -1.52
N GLY A 227 21.15 -11.19 -1.46
CA GLY A 227 20.29 -11.12 -2.65
C GLY A 227 20.47 -9.80 -3.39
N ASP A 228 19.78 -9.63 -4.52
CA ASP A 228 19.80 -8.40 -5.30
C ASP A 228 18.92 -7.32 -4.66
N ALA A 229 17.62 -7.31 -4.96
CA ALA A 229 16.65 -6.41 -4.36
C ALA A 229 15.59 -7.16 -3.54
N GLY A 230 15.17 -6.59 -2.42
CA GLY A 230 13.98 -7.04 -1.71
C GLY A 230 12.72 -6.72 -2.52
N ILE A 231 12.52 -5.43 -2.81
CA ILE A 231 11.47 -4.95 -3.73
C ILE A 231 12.12 -4.04 -4.76
N ASP A 232 12.00 -4.37 -6.04
CA ASP A 232 12.46 -3.60 -7.19
C ASP A 232 11.25 -3.00 -7.92
N ILE A 233 11.28 -1.68 -8.14
CA ILE A 233 10.22 -0.91 -8.77
C ILE A 233 10.83 -0.03 -9.85
N ARG A 234 10.50 -0.30 -11.10
CA ARG A 234 11.01 0.48 -12.24
C ARG A 234 9.90 1.20 -12.97
N CYS A 235 10.18 2.45 -13.32
CA CYS A 235 9.23 3.38 -13.91
C CYS A 235 7.94 3.50 -13.08
N PRO A 236 8.01 3.87 -11.79
CA PRO A 236 6.82 4.31 -11.08
C PRO A 236 6.31 5.63 -11.67
N GLU A 237 4.99 5.68 -11.84
CA GLU A 237 4.26 6.72 -12.57
C GLU A 237 2.93 7.03 -11.89
N ASP A 238 2.29 8.11 -12.34
CA ASP A 238 0.99 8.58 -11.85
C ASP A 238 0.91 8.47 -10.33
N THR A 239 -0.15 7.88 -9.77
CA THR A 239 -0.19 7.60 -8.34
C THR A 239 0.41 6.23 -8.07
N THR A 240 1.60 6.19 -7.48
CA THR A 240 2.24 4.96 -7.01
C THR A 240 2.49 5.04 -5.50
N ARG A 241 1.89 4.12 -4.74
CA ARG A 241 2.05 3.99 -3.28
C ARG A 241 2.83 2.74 -2.91
N ILE A 242 3.95 2.94 -2.25
CA ILE A 242 4.84 1.90 -1.75
C ILE A 242 4.82 2.01 -0.24
N SER A 243 3.95 1.23 0.43
CA SER A 243 3.68 1.47 1.85
C SER A 243 3.51 0.26 2.75
N GLY A 244 4.02 0.35 3.98
CA GLY A 244 3.83 -0.71 4.97
C GLY A 244 4.60 -1.99 4.67
N ASN A 245 5.50 -1.98 3.68
CA ASN A 245 6.28 -3.15 3.30
C ASN A 245 7.41 -3.39 4.31
N LYS A 246 7.74 -4.66 4.52
CA LYS A 246 8.81 -5.11 5.41
C LYS A 246 9.87 -5.84 4.60
N VAL A 247 11.07 -5.28 4.52
CA VAL A 247 12.21 -5.91 3.84
C VAL A 247 13.31 -6.19 4.85
N LYS A 248 13.70 -7.46 4.98
CA LYS A 248 14.79 -7.88 5.86
C LYS A 248 15.81 -8.71 5.09
N GLY A 249 17.01 -8.14 4.95
CA GLY A 249 18.12 -8.72 4.21
C GLY A 249 18.84 -9.89 4.90
N PRO A 250 19.92 -10.37 4.26
CA PRO A 250 20.79 -9.56 3.40
C PRO A 250 20.30 -9.39 1.95
N PHE A 251 20.12 -8.15 1.52
CA PHE A 251 19.96 -7.76 0.11
C PHE A 251 20.95 -6.64 -0.21
N GLN A 252 21.35 -6.51 -1.48
CA GLN A 252 22.04 -5.32 -1.93
C GLN A 252 21.13 -4.09 -1.78
N TYR A 253 19.87 -4.19 -2.21
CA TYR A 253 18.87 -3.14 -2.09
C TYR A 253 17.65 -3.61 -1.29
N GLY A 254 17.21 -2.83 -0.30
CA GLY A 254 15.95 -3.09 0.41
C GLY A 254 14.76 -2.80 -0.50
N ILE A 255 14.55 -1.52 -0.77
CA ILE A 255 13.63 -1.04 -1.82
C ILE A 255 14.47 -0.30 -2.86
N TYR A 256 14.44 -0.78 -4.10
CA TYR A 256 15.08 -0.17 -5.25
C TYR A 256 14.02 0.48 -6.13
N ILE A 257 14.20 1.76 -6.45
CA ILE A 257 13.31 2.55 -7.28
C ILE A 257 14.11 3.17 -8.42
N GLU A 258 13.67 2.95 -9.65
CA GLU A 258 14.38 3.45 -10.83
C GLU A 258 13.45 4.11 -11.87
N TYR A 259 13.97 5.12 -12.56
CA TYR A 259 13.30 5.83 -13.66
C TYR A 259 11.93 6.43 -13.29
N LEU A 260 11.84 7.06 -12.13
CA LEU A 260 10.59 7.71 -11.67
C LEU A 260 10.20 8.84 -12.63
N GLY A 261 8.98 8.77 -13.18
CA GLY A 261 8.49 9.74 -14.14
C GLY A 261 9.17 9.63 -15.52
N SER A 262 9.18 8.44 -16.12
CA SER A 262 9.64 8.10 -17.46
C SER A 262 8.57 8.16 -18.56
N PHE A 263 7.35 7.63 -18.35
CA PHE A 263 6.36 7.37 -19.41
C PHE A 263 4.92 7.83 -19.09
N GLY A 264 4.63 8.29 -17.88
CA GLY A 264 3.28 8.60 -17.40
C GLY A 264 2.82 10.03 -17.65
N ARG A 265 1.89 10.49 -16.80
CA ARG A 265 1.40 11.87 -16.80
C ARG A 265 2.20 12.72 -15.81
N THR A 266 2.24 14.02 -16.11
CA THR A 266 2.92 15.00 -15.27
C THR A 266 1.93 15.73 -14.34
N PRO A 267 2.26 15.93 -13.05
CA PRO A 267 3.41 15.33 -12.36
C PRO A 267 3.18 13.85 -12.06
N ALA A 268 4.25 13.06 -12.02
CA ALA A 268 4.19 11.74 -11.37
C ALA A 268 4.04 11.94 -9.85
N ILE A 269 3.29 11.09 -9.16
CA ILE A 269 2.95 11.21 -7.73
C ILE A 269 3.34 9.91 -7.00
N VAL A 270 4.50 9.89 -6.37
CA VAL A 270 5.06 8.70 -5.74
C VAL A 270 5.19 8.86 -4.23
N PHE A 271 4.61 7.92 -3.51
CA PHE A 271 4.66 7.83 -2.06
C PHE A 271 5.46 6.60 -1.64
N VAL A 272 6.55 6.80 -0.90
CA VAL A 272 7.31 5.73 -0.25
C VAL A 272 7.16 5.92 1.26
N GLU A 273 6.25 5.20 1.88
CA GLU A 273 5.75 5.56 3.20
C GLU A 273 5.67 4.37 4.15
N SER A 274 6.01 4.54 5.42
CA SER A 274 5.72 3.52 6.44
C SER A 274 6.36 2.15 6.17
N ASN A 275 7.45 2.09 5.39
CA ASN A 275 8.15 0.83 5.11
C ASN A 275 9.20 0.56 6.20
N ALA A 276 9.41 -0.71 6.56
CA ALA A 276 10.47 -1.14 7.46
C ALA A 276 11.54 -1.93 6.70
N ILE A 277 12.76 -1.38 6.62
CA ILE A 277 13.89 -1.98 5.91
C ILE A 277 15.03 -2.22 6.89
N ALA A 278 15.58 -3.43 6.89
CA ALA A 278 16.71 -3.76 7.75
C ALA A 278 17.71 -4.75 7.14
N GLY A 279 18.99 -4.56 7.46
CA GLY A 279 20.04 -5.54 7.13
C GLY A 279 20.41 -5.61 5.65
N THR A 280 20.34 -4.49 4.92
CA THR A 280 20.62 -4.39 3.48
C THR A 280 21.82 -3.48 3.21
N GLY A 281 22.43 -3.57 2.03
CA GLY A 281 23.48 -2.62 1.62
C GLY A 281 22.91 -1.21 1.51
N TYR A 282 21.87 -1.04 0.70
CA TYR A 282 21.10 0.19 0.58
C TYR A 282 19.69 -0.05 1.14
N GLY A 283 19.20 0.84 2.00
CA GLY A 283 17.85 0.76 2.55
C GLY A 283 16.80 1.09 1.49
N ILE A 284 16.72 2.36 1.13
CA ILE A 284 15.91 2.86 0.02
C ILE A 284 16.86 3.49 -1.00
N TYR A 285 16.85 2.97 -2.23
CA TYR A 285 17.74 3.39 -3.30
C TYR A 285 16.94 3.98 -4.46
N PHE A 286 17.30 5.19 -4.89
CA PHE A 286 16.75 5.84 -6.07
C PHE A 286 17.83 5.94 -7.15
N ASN A 287 17.62 5.26 -8.27
CA ASN A 287 18.34 5.51 -9.51
C ASN A 287 17.46 6.34 -10.43
N TYR A 288 17.83 7.60 -10.71
CA TYR A 288 16.95 8.55 -11.40
C TYR A 288 15.65 8.82 -10.62
N LEU A 289 15.79 9.52 -9.48
CA LEU A 289 14.67 9.99 -8.64
C LEU A 289 13.68 10.89 -9.40
N LEU A 290 14.17 11.62 -10.41
CA LEU A 290 13.39 12.42 -11.35
C LEU A 290 13.97 12.17 -12.73
N TYR A 291 13.28 11.40 -13.58
CA TYR A 291 13.86 10.94 -14.84
C TYR A 291 13.56 11.87 -16.02
N SER A 292 12.31 11.93 -16.52
CA SER A 292 11.99 12.69 -17.73
C SER A 292 10.96 13.80 -17.52
N MET A 293 10.27 13.82 -16.38
CA MET A 293 9.22 14.80 -16.09
C MET A 293 9.19 15.26 -14.61
N PRO A 294 8.49 16.38 -14.32
CA PRO A 294 8.20 16.81 -12.95
C PRO A 294 7.48 15.74 -12.13
N ALA A 295 7.73 15.71 -10.82
CA ALA A 295 7.10 14.75 -9.92
C ALA A 295 6.92 15.28 -8.50
N GLU A 296 5.86 14.81 -7.85
CA GLU A 296 5.63 14.87 -6.43
C GLU A 296 6.10 13.56 -5.79
N VAL A 297 7.26 13.58 -5.14
CA VAL A 297 7.84 12.42 -4.46
C VAL A 297 7.88 12.67 -2.96
N THR A 298 7.15 11.84 -2.21
CA THR A 298 7.15 11.88 -0.74
C THR A 298 7.72 10.59 -0.19
N VAL A 299 8.86 10.68 0.49
CA VAL A 299 9.50 9.59 1.22
C VAL A 299 9.39 9.88 2.70
N ARG A 300 8.46 9.25 3.40
CA ARG A 300 8.21 9.58 4.80
C ARG A 300 7.90 8.42 5.71
N CYS A 301 8.19 8.61 7.00
CA CYS A 301 7.83 7.64 8.04
C CYS A 301 8.37 6.22 7.80
N ASN A 302 9.41 6.07 6.98
CA ASN A 302 10.08 4.78 6.80
C ASN A 302 11.05 4.54 7.96
N GLU A 303 11.14 3.30 8.43
CA GLU A 303 12.19 2.85 9.34
C GLU A 303 13.26 2.12 8.52
N VAL A 304 14.48 2.65 8.51
CA VAL A 304 15.63 2.06 7.82
C VAL A 304 16.74 1.83 8.83
N LYS A 305 17.14 0.58 9.07
CA LYS A 305 18.10 0.26 10.13
C LYS A 305 19.12 -0.82 9.82
N ASN A 306 20.32 -0.69 10.39
CA ASN A 306 21.41 -1.65 10.24
C ASN A 306 21.72 -1.91 8.76
N VAL A 307 21.99 -0.83 8.03
CA VAL A 307 22.28 -0.82 6.59
C VAL A 307 23.63 -0.14 6.34
N ASP A 308 24.21 -0.28 5.14
CA ASP A 308 25.39 0.55 4.80
C ASP A 308 24.97 1.98 4.47
N TYR A 309 23.94 2.12 3.63
CA TYR A 309 23.32 3.39 3.27
C TYR A 309 21.83 3.37 3.61
N GLY A 310 21.35 4.38 4.35
CA GLY A 310 19.92 4.51 4.70
C GLY A 310 19.06 4.82 3.48
N ILE A 311 19.10 6.07 3.06
CA ILE A 311 18.49 6.56 1.82
C ILE A 311 19.61 6.97 0.88
N TYR A 312 19.55 6.48 -0.36
CA TYR A 312 20.57 6.78 -1.37
C TYR A 312 19.90 7.31 -2.63
N VAL A 313 20.27 8.51 -3.07
CA VAL A 313 19.83 9.09 -4.33
C VAL A 313 21.03 9.17 -5.26
N ALA A 314 21.07 8.28 -6.24
CA ALA A 314 22.23 8.07 -7.10
C ALA A 314 22.35 9.10 -8.22
N SER A 315 21.20 9.48 -8.78
CA SER A 315 21.12 10.31 -9.98
C SER A 315 19.71 10.93 -10.11
N MET A 316 19.63 12.01 -10.88
CA MET A 316 18.39 12.66 -11.33
C MET A 316 18.70 13.47 -12.59
N SER A 317 17.68 13.75 -13.39
CA SER A 317 17.82 14.66 -14.53
C SER A 317 17.93 16.11 -14.07
N THR A 318 18.84 16.85 -14.70
CA THR A 318 19.16 18.22 -14.32
C THR A 318 17.98 19.16 -14.57
N GLY A 319 17.77 20.10 -13.65
CA GLY A 319 16.73 21.13 -13.78
C GLY A 319 15.29 20.69 -13.47
N LEU A 320 15.02 19.40 -13.23
CA LEU A 320 13.66 18.95 -12.84
C LEU A 320 13.30 19.33 -11.41
N ILE A 321 14.26 19.36 -10.48
CA ILE A 321 14.01 19.71 -9.07
C ILE A 321 13.53 21.15 -8.88
N SER A 322 13.89 22.05 -9.79
CA SER A 322 13.48 23.47 -9.76
C SER A 322 12.21 23.75 -10.55
N HIS A 323 11.61 22.73 -11.17
CA HIS A 323 10.33 22.88 -11.86
C HIS A 323 9.21 23.18 -10.86
N ALA A 324 8.25 24.03 -11.24
CA ALA A 324 7.19 24.49 -10.34
C ALA A 324 6.28 23.37 -9.84
N ASP A 325 6.11 22.33 -10.65
CA ASP A 325 5.30 21.14 -10.35
C ASP A 325 6.11 19.99 -9.73
N THR A 326 7.38 20.22 -9.37
CA THR A 326 8.21 19.23 -8.71
C THR A 326 8.27 19.50 -7.21
N HIS A 327 7.94 18.49 -6.42
CA HIS A 327 8.04 18.53 -4.96
C HIS A 327 8.67 17.22 -4.49
N VAL A 328 9.87 17.29 -3.91
CA VAL A 328 10.57 16.11 -3.39
C VAL A 328 10.84 16.32 -1.91
N LEU A 329 10.27 15.46 -1.07
CA LEU A 329 10.34 15.56 0.39
C LEU A 329 10.79 14.24 1.01
N PHE A 330 11.81 14.30 1.87
CA PHE A 330 12.20 13.22 2.76
C PHE A 330 12.00 13.68 4.21
N SER A 331 10.93 13.25 4.88
CA SER A 331 10.60 13.72 6.24
C SER A 331 10.03 12.62 7.13
N GLY A 332 10.21 12.70 8.44
CA GLY A 332 9.69 11.73 9.41
C GLY A 332 10.30 10.33 9.33
N ASN A 333 11.32 10.12 8.50
CA ASN A 333 12.00 8.83 8.41
C ASN A 333 12.90 8.61 9.63
N SER A 334 13.02 7.35 10.05
CA SER A 334 13.90 6.91 11.13
C SER A 334 15.06 6.12 10.53
N ILE A 335 16.26 6.70 10.54
CA ILE A 335 17.46 6.14 9.91
C ILE A 335 18.48 5.79 10.99
N LEU A 336 18.57 4.50 11.31
CA LEU A 336 19.28 3.99 12.48
C LEU A 336 20.49 3.14 12.07
N ASN A 337 21.64 3.38 12.69
CA ASN A 337 22.83 2.54 12.53
C ASN A 337 23.24 2.33 11.06
N ALA A 338 23.23 3.40 10.25
CA ALA A 338 23.79 3.34 8.90
C ALA A 338 25.32 3.31 9.00
N ALA A 339 25.97 2.30 8.43
CA ALA A 339 27.42 2.09 8.57
C ALA A 339 28.26 3.12 7.80
N LEU A 340 27.73 3.65 6.68
CA LEU A 340 28.39 4.65 5.86
C LEU A 340 27.64 5.99 5.92
N TYR A 341 26.40 6.03 5.43
CA TYR A 341 25.58 7.25 5.41
C TYR A 341 24.12 6.94 5.68
N GLY A 342 23.49 7.70 6.57
CA GLY A 342 22.04 7.71 6.74
C GLY A 342 21.33 8.25 5.50
N PHE A 343 21.79 9.36 4.95
CA PHE A 343 21.29 9.88 3.67
C PHE A 343 22.48 10.30 2.81
N TYR A 344 22.66 9.60 1.69
CA TYR A 344 23.63 9.94 0.67
C TYR A 344 22.94 10.46 -0.60
N ASN A 345 23.24 11.71 -0.95
CA ASN A 345 22.78 12.36 -2.16
C ASN A 345 23.96 12.58 -3.11
N ASN A 346 23.94 11.88 -4.25
CA ASN A 346 24.97 11.95 -5.28
C ASN A 346 24.61 12.86 -6.47
N THR A 347 23.51 13.59 -6.40
CA THR A 347 22.96 14.36 -7.53
C THR A 347 23.59 15.73 -7.73
N GLY A 348 24.12 16.32 -6.65
CA GLY A 348 24.58 17.72 -6.63
C GLY A 348 23.45 18.75 -6.45
N GLU A 349 22.20 18.31 -6.32
CA GLU A 349 21.02 19.15 -6.12
C GLU A 349 20.57 19.07 -4.66
N LEU A 350 20.16 20.19 -4.06
CA LEU A 350 19.77 20.21 -2.64
C LEU A 350 18.44 19.49 -2.44
N LEU A 351 18.44 18.43 -1.64
CA LEU A 351 17.23 17.66 -1.29
C LEU A 351 16.76 17.98 0.12
N ASP A 352 15.45 18.12 0.30
CA ASP A 352 14.81 18.35 1.60
C ASP A 352 14.81 17.05 2.43
N GLY A 353 15.67 17.02 3.44
CA GLY A 353 15.82 15.94 4.41
C GLY A 353 15.48 16.37 5.82
N LYS A 354 14.62 17.39 5.99
CA LYS A 354 14.22 17.91 7.30
C LYS A 354 13.33 16.93 8.04
N GLU A 355 13.25 17.11 9.36
CA GLU A 355 12.32 16.41 10.25
C GLU A 355 12.49 14.87 10.20
N ASN A 356 13.70 14.39 9.91
CA ASN A 356 14.06 12.98 10.05
C ASN A 356 14.73 12.71 11.42
N TRP A 357 14.59 11.47 11.90
CA TRP A 357 15.31 10.96 13.06
C TRP A 357 16.56 10.21 12.60
N TRP A 358 17.73 10.67 13.04
CA TRP A 358 19.02 10.15 12.60
C TRP A 358 19.59 9.07 13.53
N GLY A 359 18.80 8.61 14.49
CA GLY A 359 19.23 7.65 15.51
C GLY A 359 19.72 8.27 16.81
N ASP A 360 19.89 9.59 16.86
CA ASP A 360 20.30 10.32 18.06
C ASP A 360 19.77 11.76 18.06
N ALA A 361 19.50 12.30 19.25
CA ALA A 361 19.01 13.67 19.45
C ALA A 361 20.00 14.73 19.00
N GLY A 362 21.29 14.41 18.97
CA GLY A 362 22.34 15.26 18.42
C GLY A 362 22.27 15.43 16.89
N GLY A 363 21.38 14.71 16.20
CA GLY A 363 21.19 14.82 14.76
C GLY A 363 22.24 14.07 13.94
N PRO A 364 22.25 14.25 12.62
CA PRO A 364 23.18 13.54 11.76
C PRO A 364 24.60 14.07 11.94
N PHE A 365 25.58 13.17 11.87
CA PHE A 365 26.97 13.60 11.78
C PHE A 365 27.25 14.20 10.39
N ASP A 366 27.77 15.43 10.37
CA ASP A 366 28.20 16.13 9.16
C ASP A 366 29.46 16.95 9.41
N ASP A 367 30.57 16.50 8.81
CA ASP A 367 31.90 17.12 8.90
C ASP A 367 32.28 17.89 7.63
N LYS A 368 31.33 18.23 6.75
CA LYS A 368 31.64 18.99 5.54
C LYS A 368 32.24 20.36 5.87
N SER A 369 33.26 20.75 5.11
CA SER A 369 33.87 22.08 5.23
C SER A 369 32.90 23.18 4.78
N LEU A 370 32.99 24.34 5.44
CA LEU A 370 32.21 25.53 5.06
C LEU A 370 33.09 26.59 4.33
N PRO A 371 32.53 27.33 3.36
CA PRO A 371 31.13 27.29 2.94
C PRO A 371 30.79 26.04 2.13
N GLY A 372 29.55 25.56 2.27
CA GLY A 372 29.06 24.34 1.62
C GLY A 372 27.60 24.47 1.21
N THR A 373 27.03 23.39 0.64
CA THR A 373 25.60 23.31 0.32
C THR A 373 24.97 22.14 1.09
N PRO A 374 24.00 22.38 1.99
CA PRO A 374 23.64 23.69 2.54
C PRO A 374 24.79 24.31 3.37
N ASP A 375 24.74 25.63 3.63
CA ASP A 375 25.86 26.39 4.25
C ASP A 375 25.88 26.29 5.78
N TYR A 376 25.84 25.06 6.27
CA TYR A 376 26.00 24.70 7.68
C TYR A 376 26.47 23.25 7.78
N ASN A 377 27.00 22.84 8.93
CA ASN A 377 27.40 21.45 9.20
C ASN A 377 27.05 21.07 10.64
N ASN A 378 27.25 19.81 11.02
CA ASN A 378 27.00 19.31 12.38
C ASN A 378 28.12 18.34 12.83
N PRO A 379 29.33 18.85 13.11
CA PRO A 379 30.49 18.03 13.44
C PRO A 379 30.38 17.35 14.82
N SER A 380 29.41 17.75 15.64
CA SER A 380 29.10 17.13 16.93
C SER A 380 27.95 16.11 16.87
N GLY A 381 27.32 15.94 15.71
CA GLY A 381 26.22 15.00 15.55
C GLY A 381 26.67 13.56 15.82
N THR A 382 25.82 12.79 16.50
CA THR A 382 26.11 11.40 16.91
C THR A 382 25.24 10.39 16.17
N GLY A 383 24.25 10.85 15.40
CA GLY A 383 23.42 10.02 14.54
C GLY A 383 24.09 9.64 13.22
N SER A 384 23.32 8.93 12.39
CA SER A 384 23.72 8.48 11.05
C SER A 384 24.22 9.66 10.20
N ARG A 385 25.37 9.46 9.56
CA ARG A 385 26.06 10.50 8.75
C ARG A 385 25.24 10.95 7.54
N VAL A 386 25.36 12.21 7.13
CA VAL A 386 24.80 12.72 5.87
C VAL A 386 25.90 13.14 4.89
N SER A 387 25.60 13.08 3.60
CA SER A 387 26.44 13.67 2.56
C SER A 387 26.19 15.18 2.42
N GLY A 388 26.96 15.85 1.56
CA GLY A 388 26.58 17.17 1.05
C GLY A 388 25.24 17.13 0.30
N PHE A 389 24.65 18.31 0.10
CA PHE A 389 23.38 18.51 -0.61
C PHE A 389 22.14 17.85 0.03
N VAL A 390 22.18 17.60 1.33
CA VAL A 390 21.01 17.20 2.12
C VAL A 390 20.69 18.34 3.10
N ASP A 391 19.49 18.91 3.00
CA ASP A 391 18.97 19.91 3.94
C ASP A 391 18.29 19.20 5.10
N TYR A 392 19.05 18.94 6.16
CA TYR A 392 18.62 18.13 7.31
C TYR A 392 18.20 18.94 8.55
N ASP A 393 18.22 20.27 8.50
CA ASP A 393 17.90 21.14 9.65
C ASP A 393 16.54 21.84 9.46
N PRO A 394 15.58 21.69 10.40
CA PRO A 394 15.69 20.97 11.66
C PRO A 394 15.61 19.44 11.49
N TRP A 395 16.21 18.71 12.42
CA TRP A 395 16.01 17.26 12.60
C TRP A 395 15.12 16.96 13.82
N LEU A 396 14.67 15.71 13.95
CA LEU A 396 13.92 15.27 15.13
C LEU A 396 14.86 15.01 16.32
N ASN A 397 14.52 15.52 17.51
CA ASN A 397 15.30 15.29 18.73
C ASN A 397 14.91 14.00 19.47
N GLU A 398 13.88 13.31 19.00
CA GLU A 398 13.45 11.99 19.44
C GLU A 398 12.96 11.18 18.23
N PRO A 399 12.89 9.85 18.32
CA PRO A 399 12.30 9.04 17.26
C PRO A 399 10.92 9.57 16.89
N ALA A 400 10.58 9.56 15.61
CA ALA A 400 9.22 9.88 15.17
C ALA A 400 8.22 9.04 15.98
N GLY A 401 7.20 9.69 16.53
CA GLY A 401 6.11 9.07 17.28
C GLY A 401 4.84 8.96 16.45
N ALA A 402 3.79 8.43 17.06
CA ALA A 402 2.45 8.45 16.48
C ALA A 402 1.93 9.90 16.28
N GLU A 403 0.94 10.06 15.41
CA GLU A 403 0.26 11.34 15.20
C GLU A 403 -0.38 11.83 16.51
N LYS A 404 -0.37 13.16 16.71
CA LYS A 404 -1.05 13.73 17.89
C LYS A 404 -2.55 13.43 17.83
N PRO A 405 -3.22 13.19 18.98
CA PRO A 405 -4.65 12.90 18.98
C PRO A 405 -5.49 14.07 18.50
N ALA A 406 -6.49 13.81 17.67
CA ALA A 406 -7.62 14.72 17.49
C ALA A 406 -8.57 14.63 18.70
N LEU A 407 -9.18 15.74 19.11
CA LEU A 407 -10.19 15.74 20.17
C LEU A 407 -11.59 15.68 19.57
N LEU A 408 -12.51 14.94 20.19
CA LEU A 408 -13.88 14.75 19.71
C LEU A 408 -14.94 15.26 20.69
N SER A 409 -14.81 14.96 21.98
CA SER A 409 -15.80 15.33 22.99
C SER A 409 -15.19 15.45 24.38
N PRO A 410 -15.62 16.40 25.23
CA PRO A 410 -16.53 17.51 24.93
C PRO A 410 -15.94 18.47 23.89
N SER A 411 -16.78 19.02 23.00
CA SER A 411 -16.32 19.97 21.98
C SER A 411 -15.72 21.22 22.60
N ASP A 412 -14.73 21.82 21.93
CA ASP A 412 -14.06 23.02 22.43
C ASP A 412 -15.04 24.17 22.72
N GLY A 413 -14.95 24.72 23.92
CA GLY A 413 -15.80 25.81 24.40
C GLY A 413 -17.25 25.40 24.74
N SER A 414 -17.59 24.10 24.73
CA SER A 414 -18.95 23.64 25.04
C SER A 414 -19.37 23.93 26.48
N ALA A 415 -20.65 24.21 26.70
CA ALA A 415 -21.23 24.49 28.01
C ALA A 415 -22.30 23.46 28.39
N GLY A 416 -22.66 23.40 29.67
CA GLY A 416 -23.66 22.45 30.15
C GLY A 416 -23.16 21.00 30.17
N VAL A 417 -21.84 20.79 30.14
CA VAL A 417 -21.23 19.46 30.16
C VAL A 417 -21.47 18.79 31.52
N SER A 418 -21.69 17.48 31.52
CA SER A 418 -21.88 16.67 32.73
C SER A 418 -20.74 16.91 33.74
N LEU A 419 -21.03 16.73 35.04
CA LEU A 419 -20.01 16.79 36.09
C LEU A 419 -19.08 15.57 36.08
N THR A 420 -19.45 14.51 35.36
CA THR A 420 -18.62 13.31 35.10
C THR A 420 -18.55 13.08 33.59
N PRO A 421 -17.86 13.96 32.84
CA PRO A 421 -17.84 13.85 31.39
C PRO A 421 -17.01 12.65 30.93
N ASN A 422 -17.28 12.21 29.71
CA ASN A 422 -16.38 11.33 28.98
C ASN A 422 -15.52 12.21 28.06
N LEU A 423 -14.21 12.18 28.29
CA LEU A 423 -13.22 12.76 27.38
C LEU A 423 -12.99 11.75 26.26
N ILE A 424 -13.17 12.16 25.00
CA ILE A 424 -13.11 11.28 23.84
C ILE A 424 -12.20 11.90 22.80
N SER A 425 -11.17 11.15 22.40
CA SER A 425 -10.26 11.50 21.32
C SER A 425 -10.52 10.65 20.07
N GLY A 426 -9.91 11.05 18.96
CA GLY A 426 -9.92 10.30 17.71
C GLY A 426 -9.17 8.97 17.82
N PRO A 427 -9.22 8.09 16.81
CA PRO A 427 -8.42 6.87 16.83
C PRO A 427 -6.92 7.18 16.90
N PHE A 428 -6.13 6.23 17.41
CA PHE A 428 -4.69 6.24 17.23
C PHE A 428 -4.34 6.10 15.75
N VAL A 429 -3.47 6.98 15.27
CA VAL A 429 -2.98 6.97 13.89
C VAL A 429 -1.46 7.03 13.95
N SER A 430 -0.79 6.13 13.23
CA SER A 430 0.65 6.17 13.04
C SER A 430 0.98 5.72 11.63
N LEU A 431 1.85 6.49 10.97
CA LEU A 431 2.48 6.10 9.71
C LEU A 431 3.78 5.32 9.97
N LEU A 432 4.09 4.96 11.22
CA LEU A 432 5.28 4.16 11.52
C LEU A 432 4.97 2.67 11.34
N PRO A 433 5.87 1.90 10.71
CA PRO A 433 5.61 0.51 10.37
C PRO A 433 5.32 -0.36 11.60
N GLY A 434 4.16 -1.00 11.63
CA GLY A 434 3.81 -2.00 12.65
C GLY A 434 3.58 -1.45 14.06
N VAL A 435 3.45 -0.14 14.20
CA VAL A 435 3.26 0.53 15.49
C VAL A 435 1.78 0.49 15.91
N THR A 436 1.51 0.13 17.17
CA THR A 436 0.15 0.00 17.73
C THR A 436 -0.07 0.91 18.93
N HIS A 437 -1.34 1.18 19.27
CA HIS A 437 -1.72 2.01 20.41
C HIS A 437 -1.50 1.27 21.73
N LYS A 438 -0.49 1.66 22.51
CA LYS A 438 -0.15 1.01 23.79
C LYS A 438 -0.87 1.63 24.99
N ALA A 439 -0.92 2.97 25.04
CA ALA A 439 -1.49 3.71 26.16
C ALA A 439 -1.92 5.12 25.75
N SER A 440 -2.64 5.81 26.64
CA SER A 440 -2.97 7.23 26.50
C SER A 440 -2.70 7.98 27.79
N HIS A 441 -2.06 9.14 27.69
CA HIS A 441 -1.83 10.05 28.81
C HIS A 441 -2.82 11.20 28.72
N TRP A 442 -3.72 11.26 29.70
CA TRP A 442 -4.81 12.22 29.77
C TRP A 442 -4.51 13.32 30.79
N GLN A 443 -4.80 14.56 30.43
CA GLN A 443 -4.76 15.69 31.36
C GLN A 443 -6.09 16.44 31.36
N LEU A 444 -6.57 16.78 32.57
CA LEU A 444 -7.74 17.61 32.82
C LEU A 444 -7.44 18.52 33.99
N GLY A 445 -7.64 19.83 33.85
CA GLY A 445 -7.40 20.79 34.92
C GLY A 445 -8.17 22.10 34.71
N THR A 446 -8.01 23.04 35.63
CA THR A 446 -8.63 24.38 35.53
C THR A 446 -7.70 25.43 34.93
N ALA A 447 -6.45 25.06 34.62
CA ALA A 447 -5.46 25.90 33.97
C ALA A 447 -5.08 25.32 32.59
N ALA A 448 -5.08 26.15 31.56
CA ALA A 448 -4.84 25.73 30.17
C ALA A 448 -3.39 25.32 29.87
N ASP A 449 -2.45 25.67 30.75
CA ASP A 449 -1.04 25.31 30.64
C ASP A 449 -0.71 23.96 31.32
N PHE A 450 -1.69 23.39 32.03
CA PHE A 450 -1.55 22.14 32.78
C PHE A 450 -0.40 22.13 33.79
N THR A 451 0.01 23.30 34.32
CA THR A 451 1.10 23.39 35.30
C THR A 451 0.64 23.27 36.75
N SER A 452 -0.67 23.39 37.00
CA SER A 452 -1.27 23.34 38.33
C SER A 452 -2.74 22.92 38.27
N TRP A 453 -3.30 22.49 39.40
CA TRP A 453 -4.73 22.18 39.56
C TRP A 453 -5.26 21.11 38.58
N LEU A 454 -4.46 20.06 38.37
CA LEU A 454 -4.84 18.90 37.58
C LEU A 454 -5.77 17.98 38.37
N MET A 455 -6.94 17.69 37.80
CA MET A 455 -7.89 16.69 38.27
C MET A 455 -7.54 15.30 37.71
N ILE A 456 -6.99 15.28 36.51
CA ILE A 456 -6.46 14.08 35.85
C ILE A 456 -5.08 14.45 35.31
N ASP A 457 -4.10 13.60 35.61
CA ASP A 457 -2.77 13.56 35.00
C ASP A 457 -2.30 12.11 35.05
N GLU A 458 -2.85 11.29 34.17
CA GLU A 458 -2.65 9.85 34.27
C GLU A 458 -2.50 9.17 32.91
N GLU A 459 -1.63 8.17 32.91
CA GLU A 459 -1.44 7.25 31.80
C GLU A 459 -2.33 6.02 32.00
N SER A 460 -3.11 5.66 30.97
CA SER A 460 -4.03 4.53 31.00
C SER A 460 -3.74 3.57 29.85
N LEU A 461 -3.66 2.28 30.19
CA LEU A 461 -3.52 1.17 29.24
C LEU A 461 -4.87 0.66 28.70
N SER A 462 -5.99 1.21 29.18
CA SER A 462 -7.34 0.73 28.85
C SER A 462 -8.26 1.84 28.36
N ASP A 463 -8.11 3.07 28.88
CA ASP A 463 -8.79 4.28 28.38
C ASP A 463 -8.03 4.81 27.16
N LEU A 464 -7.99 4.03 26.08
CA LEU A 464 -7.16 4.35 24.92
C LEU A 464 -7.71 5.58 24.17
N THR A 465 -8.99 5.62 23.83
CA THR A 465 -9.59 6.75 23.08
C THR A 465 -10.75 7.42 23.82
N ALA A 466 -11.12 6.89 24.99
CA ALA A 466 -12.18 7.44 25.80
C ALA A 466 -11.85 7.27 27.28
N LYS A 467 -12.01 8.35 28.05
CA LYS A 467 -11.78 8.38 29.48
C LYS A 467 -12.96 8.97 30.22
N THR A 468 -13.55 8.17 31.12
CA THR A 468 -14.61 8.64 32.01
C THR A 468 -14.00 9.36 33.20
N VAL A 469 -14.39 10.63 33.42
CA VAL A 469 -13.96 11.38 34.60
C VAL A 469 -14.75 10.88 35.81
N ALA A 470 -14.10 10.10 36.66
CA ALA A 470 -14.74 9.47 37.82
C ALA A 470 -15.03 10.45 38.97
N ALA A 471 -14.25 11.52 39.10
CA ALA A 471 -14.46 12.54 40.11
C ALA A 471 -15.55 13.53 39.68
N SER A 472 -16.46 13.90 40.59
CA SER A 472 -17.45 14.94 40.31
C SER A 472 -16.74 16.29 40.18
N LEU A 473 -16.78 16.85 38.98
CA LEU A 473 -16.30 18.19 38.70
C LEU A 473 -17.20 19.25 39.35
N ALA A 474 -16.63 20.44 39.59
CA ALA A 474 -17.35 21.55 40.23
C ALA A 474 -18.24 22.26 39.21
N ASN A 475 -19.55 22.37 39.52
CA ASN A 475 -20.53 23.03 38.66
C ASN A 475 -20.15 24.48 38.32
N GLY A 476 -20.42 24.91 37.08
CA GLY A 476 -20.15 26.24 36.55
C GLY A 476 -18.67 26.54 36.28
N THR A 477 -17.81 25.52 36.27
CA THR A 477 -16.34 25.71 36.17
C THR A 477 -15.85 25.40 34.77
N VAL A 478 -14.93 26.22 34.26
CA VAL A 478 -14.18 25.98 33.02
C VAL A 478 -13.08 24.96 33.30
N TYR A 479 -13.05 23.89 32.51
CA TYR A 479 -11.98 22.91 32.51
C TYR A 479 -11.30 22.88 31.16
N TYR A 480 -9.99 22.64 31.19
CA TYR A 480 -9.14 22.41 30.02
C TYR A 480 -8.70 20.96 30.03
N TRP A 481 -8.63 20.36 28.84
CA TRP A 481 -8.19 18.98 28.69
C TRP A 481 -7.42 18.77 27.40
N ARG A 482 -6.53 17.77 27.44
CA ARG A 482 -5.73 17.29 26.31
C ARG A 482 -5.34 15.84 26.54
N VAL A 483 -4.93 15.16 25.46
CA VAL A 483 -4.43 13.79 25.52
C VAL A 483 -3.26 13.62 24.55
N ARG A 484 -2.36 12.69 24.85
CA ARG A 484 -1.33 12.18 23.92
C ARG A 484 -1.31 10.65 23.97
N TYR A 485 -0.84 10.04 22.90
CA TYR A 485 -0.73 8.58 22.80
C TYR A 485 0.68 8.10 23.10
N ARG A 486 0.76 6.91 23.69
CA ARG A 486 1.99 6.11 23.71
C ARG A 486 1.82 4.95 22.75
N ASP A 487 2.83 4.76 21.94
CA ASP A 487 2.85 3.66 20.99
C ASP A 487 3.51 2.38 21.55
N SER A 488 3.49 1.30 20.77
CA SER A 488 4.07 0.01 21.15
C SER A 488 5.58 0.01 21.32
N ASN A 489 6.28 1.05 20.86
CA ASN A 489 7.71 1.26 21.02
C ASN A 489 8.04 2.19 22.20
N ASP A 490 7.04 2.51 23.04
CA ASP A 490 7.14 3.42 24.18
C ASP A 490 7.39 4.90 23.82
N VAL A 491 7.24 5.28 22.54
CA VAL A 491 7.35 6.67 22.09
C VAL A 491 6.03 7.40 22.33
N LEU A 492 6.11 8.64 22.80
CA LEU A 492 4.94 9.49 23.05
C LEU A 492 4.68 10.37 21.82
N SER A 493 3.42 10.48 21.42
CA SER A 493 3.02 11.52 20.47
C SER A 493 3.15 12.89 21.12
N GLU A 494 3.16 13.92 20.27
CA GLU A 494 2.82 15.28 20.71
C GLU A 494 1.45 15.30 21.42
N TRP A 495 1.28 16.28 22.30
CA TRP A 495 -0.03 16.55 22.88
C TRP A 495 -1.03 16.96 21.80
N SER A 496 -2.28 16.55 21.96
CA SER A 496 -3.39 17.13 21.20
C SER A 496 -3.41 18.65 21.37
N ASP A 497 -4.17 19.33 20.50
CA ASP A 497 -4.58 20.69 20.82
C ASP A 497 -5.30 20.71 22.18
N THR A 498 -5.25 21.85 22.87
CA THR A 498 -5.93 22.01 24.16
C THR A 498 -7.35 22.48 23.94
N TRP A 499 -8.33 21.70 24.40
CA TRP A 499 -9.75 22.08 24.37
C TRP A 499 -10.27 22.41 25.76
N SER A 500 -11.38 23.16 25.79
CA SER A 500 -12.04 23.57 27.03
C SER A 500 -13.53 23.23 27.04
N PHE A 501 -14.12 23.14 28.22
CA PHE A 501 -15.58 23.05 28.41
C PHE A 501 -16.03 23.61 29.76
N ILE A 502 -17.31 23.94 29.88
CA ILE A 502 -17.95 24.42 31.11
C ILE A 502 -18.88 23.35 31.63
N THR A 503 -18.63 22.94 32.87
CA THR A 503 -19.46 21.99 33.59
C THR A 503 -20.74 22.64 34.07
N GLY A 504 -21.88 22.00 33.81
CA GLY A 504 -23.21 22.43 34.24
C GLY A 504 -23.71 23.76 33.66
N GLY A 505 -25.04 23.85 33.61
CA GLY A 505 -25.76 24.87 32.85
C GLY A 505 -27.01 24.32 32.17
N SER A 506 -28.00 23.91 32.96
CA SER A 506 -29.39 24.21 32.62
C SER A 506 -29.88 25.22 33.66
N SER A 507 -29.82 26.51 33.32
CA SER A 507 -30.69 27.47 33.98
C SER A 507 -32.12 27.08 33.60
N GLY A 508 -32.85 26.52 34.56
CA GLY A 508 -34.29 26.31 34.42
C GLY A 508 -34.99 27.63 34.12
N GLY A 509 -35.68 27.70 32.98
CA GLY A 509 -36.61 28.74 32.58
C GLY A 509 -37.24 28.36 31.25
N GLY A 510 -38.51 27.92 31.26
CA GLY A 510 -39.14 27.15 30.19
C GLY A 510 -39.62 27.90 28.95
N GLY A 511 -40.08 27.11 27.98
CA GLY A 511 -40.77 27.54 26.75
C GLY A 511 -40.47 26.56 25.61
N GLY A 512 -41.43 25.69 25.30
CA GLY A 512 -41.23 24.54 24.42
C GLY A 512 -41.06 24.86 22.93
N CYS A 513 -40.57 23.85 22.21
CA CYS A 513 -41.08 23.36 20.93
C CYS A 513 -40.34 22.04 20.61
N GLU A 514 -41.10 21.08 20.07
CA GLU A 514 -40.72 19.69 19.80
C GLU A 514 -39.74 19.50 18.62
N ALA A 515 -39.31 18.23 18.50
CA ALA A 515 -38.71 17.51 17.37
C ALA A 515 -37.18 17.37 17.43
N GLY A 516 -36.58 16.19 17.30
CA GLY A 516 -37.07 14.82 17.17
C GLY A 516 -35.86 13.88 17.37
N GLY A 517 -36.12 12.68 17.87
CA GLY A 517 -35.07 11.70 18.17
C GLY A 517 -34.42 11.13 16.92
N PHE A 518 -33.10 10.90 17.01
CA PHE A 518 -32.40 9.89 16.23
C PHE A 518 -31.46 9.13 17.17
N GLY A 519 -31.62 7.80 17.20
CA GLY A 519 -30.79 6.87 17.95
C GLY A 519 -29.42 6.63 17.29
N PRO A 520 -28.52 5.89 17.95
CA PRO A 520 -27.13 5.77 17.54
C PRO A 520 -26.99 4.69 16.46
N ALA A 521 -26.83 5.11 15.21
CA ALA A 521 -26.32 4.25 14.15
C ALA A 521 -25.87 5.10 12.95
N MET A 522 -24.62 5.54 12.93
CA MET A 522 -23.82 5.57 11.70
C MET A 522 -22.34 5.80 12.04
N LEU A 523 -21.60 4.70 12.04
CA LEU A 523 -20.14 4.72 11.93
C LEU A 523 -19.83 5.10 10.48
N LEU A 524 -19.64 6.39 10.20
CA LEU A 524 -19.05 6.83 8.94
C LEU A 524 -17.53 6.81 9.09
N LEU A 525 -16.87 5.91 8.37
CA LEU A 525 -15.47 6.07 7.99
C LEU A 525 -15.34 7.37 7.20
N LEU A 526 -14.74 8.38 7.82
CA LEU A 526 -14.17 9.53 7.13
C LEU A 526 -12.65 9.44 7.31
N VAL A 527 -11.98 8.99 6.25
CA VAL A 527 -10.53 9.19 6.07
C VAL A 527 -10.32 10.69 5.84
N PRO A 528 -9.53 11.42 6.64
CA PRO A 528 -9.22 12.80 6.32
C PRO A 528 -8.05 12.83 5.33
N LEU A 529 -8.38 13.11 4.07
CA LEU A 529 -7.47 13.67 3.08
C LEU A 529 -7.10 15.09 3.56
N CYS A 530 -5.96 15.24 4.23
CA CYS A 530 -5.53 16.54 4.75
C CYS A 530 -4.52 17.19 3.79
N LEU A 531 -5.05 17.97 2.84
CA LEU A 531 -4.30 19.02 2.14
C LEU A 531 -3.89 20.10 3.16
N MET A 532 -2.61 20.23 3.47
CA MET A 532 -2.08 21.45 4.10
C MET A 532 -1.62 22.44 3.03
N MET A 533 -2.55 23.26 2.53
CA MET A 533 -2.19 24.56 1.95
C MET A 533 -1.92 25.55 3.09
N LYS A 534 -0.65 25.91 3.31
CA LYS A 534 -0.28 27.05 4.14
C LYS A 534 -0.07 28.27 3.25
N ASN A 535 -1.11 29.10 3.15
CA ASN A 535 -0.98 30.47 2.66
C ASN A 535 0.07 31.22 3.50
N ARG A 536 1.11 31.77 2.86
CA ARG A 536 1.86 32.92 3.39
C ARG A 536 1.71 34.09 2.43
N LYS A 537 1.36 35.23 3.01
CA LYS A 537 1.57 36.54 2.41
C LYS A 537 3.06 36.83 2.28
#